data_AF-A0A969BR71-F1
#
_entry.id   AF-A0A969BR71-F1
#
_cell.length_a   1.000
_cell.length_b   1.000
_cell.length_c   1.000
_cell.angle_alpha   90.00
_cell.angle_beta   90.00
_cell.angle_gamma   90.00
#
_symmetry.space_group_name_H-M   'P 1'
#
loop_
_entity.id
_entity.type
_entity.pdbx_description
1 polymer ?
#
loop_
_entity_poly.entity_id
_entity_poly.type
_entity_poly.pdbx_seq_one_letter_code
_entity_poly.pdbx_strand_id
1 'polypeptide(L)'
;MKVPVEFYQYPTTDTVNKAIGGLAVGPTFKVEEGVDYPIDILIAEIPGGFFSAVLLIEKTGEKYSKASTGAPILPLFRLSPGEPNKDDKADSAPPYDPSGVPWKLVSTSGRIEIE
;
A
#
# COMPACT_ATOMS: atom_id res chain seq x y z
N MET A 1 -16.83 2.18 -10.15
CA MET A 1 -16.37 1.18 -9.16
C MET A 1 -17.51 0.24 -8.86
N LYS A 2 -17.29 -1.09 -8.91
CA LYS A 2 -18.26 -2.05 -8.38
C LYS A 2 -18.11 -2.03 -6.85
N VAL A 3 -19.16 -1.59 -6.18
CA VAL A 3 -19.32 -1.62 -4.72
C VAL A 3 -19.90 -3.01 -4.38
N PRO A 4 -19.43 -3.69 -3.32
CA PRO A 4 -18.59 -3.17 -2.22
C PRO A 4 -17.09 -3.20 -2.50
N VAL A 5 -16.41 -2.11 -2.15
CA VAL A 5 -14.94 -2.07 -1.99
C VAL A 5 -14.63 -2.77 -0.67
N GLU A 6 -13.72 -3.75 -0.69
CA GLU A 6 -13.26 -4.43 0.53
C GLU A 6 -12.32 -3.50 1.31
N PHE A 7 -12.41 -3.54 2.64
CA PHE A 7 -11.58 -2.75 3.53
C PHE A 7 -10.87 -3.63 4.54
N TYR A 8 -9.56 -3.45 4.68
CA TYR A 8 -8.76 -4.06 5.73
C TYR A 8 -8.63 -3.12 6.92
N GLN A 9 -9.03 -3.61 8.09
CA GLN A 9 -8.87 -2.91 9.35
C GLN A 9 -7.71 -3.49 10.13
N TYR A 10 -6.86 -2.63 10.68
CA TYR A 10 -5.74 -3.02 11.53
C TYR A 10 -5.85 -2.38 12.90
N PRO A 11 -5.41 -3.06 13.98
CA PRO A 11 -5.42 -2.47 15.33
C PRO A 11 -4.58 -1.20 15.48
N THR A 12 -3.62 -0.97 14.57
CA THR A 12 -2.70 0.18 14.56
C THR A 12 -3.17 1.32 13.65
N THR A 13 -4.41 1.25 13.16
CA THR A 13 -5.02 2.24 12.26
C THR A 13 -6.43 2.63 12.73
N ASP A 14 -6.66 2.75 14.03
CA ASP A 14 -7.99 2.98 14.62
C ASP A 14 -8.64 4.26 14.08
N THR A 15 -7.87 5.34 13.97
CA THR A 15 -8.32 6.60 13.36
C THR A 15 -8.82 6.40 11.92
N VAL A 16 -8.08 5.64 11.10
CA VAL A 16 -8.45 5.34 9.70
C VAL A 16 -9.67 4.42 9.63
N ASN A 17 -9.71 3.39 10.49
CA ASN A 17 -10.83 2.44 10.57
C ASN A 17 -12.14 3.16 10.88
N LYS A 18 -12.11 4.12 11.82
CA LYS A 18 -13.29 4.92 12.22
C LYS A 18 -13.68 5.96 11.17
N ALA A 19 -12.70 6.60 10.52
CA ALA A 19 -12.95 7.69 9.58
C ALA A 19 -13.49 7.19 8.23
N ILE A 20 -12.89 6.13 7.68
CA ILE A 20 -13.17 5.69 6.30
C ILE A 20 -13.38 4.17 6.16
N GLY A 21 -13.45 3.43 7.27
CA GLY A 21 -13.73 1.99 7.28
C GLY A 21 -12.51 1.08 7.19
N GLY A 22 -11.31 1.63 6.94
CA GLY A 22 -10.04 0.91 6.86
C GLY A 22 -9.24 1.25 5.60
N LEU A 23 -8.27 0.41 5.28
CA LEU A 23 -7.49 0.50 4.03
C LEU A 23 -8.28 -0.16 2.90
N ALA A 24 -8.54 0.59 1.84
CA ALA A 24 -9.28 0.09 0.67
C ALA A 24 -8.43 -0.91 -0.13
N VAL A 25 -9.04 -2.04 -0.50
CA VAL A 25 -8.46 -3.01 -1.43
C VAL A 25 -8.69 -2.54 -2.86
N GLY A 26 -7.61 -2.43 -3.63
CA GLY A 26 -7.66 -2.08 -5.05
C GLY A 26 -8.23 -3.21 -5.92
N PRO A 27 -8.59 -2.93 -7.18
CA PRO A 27 -9.01 -3.97 -8.11
C PRO A 27 -7.87 -4.96 -8.37
N THR A 28 -8.19 -6.26 -8.41
CA THR A 28 -7.24 -7.27 -8.89
C THR A 28 -7.00 -7.08 -10.38
N PHE A 29 -5.74 -7.11 -10.79
CA PHE A 29 -5.33 -7.11 -12.19
C PHE A 29 -4.24 -8.15 -12.41
N LYS A 30 -4.07 -8.57 -13.67
CA LYS A 30 -3.01 -9.49 -14.06
C LYS A 30 -1.77 -8.69 -14.41
N VAL A 31 -0.62 -9.19 -13.97
CA VAL A 31 0.70 -8.64 -14.31
C VAL A 31 1.49 -9.66 -15.11
N GLU A 32 2.25 -9.15 -16.08
CA GLU A 32 3.12 -9.89 -16.98
C GLU A 32 4.54 -9.31 -16.89
N GLU A 33 5.53 -10.18 -16.91
CA GLU A 33 6.94 -9.78 -16.85
C GLU A 33 7.33 -8.95 -18.09
N GLY A 34 8.05 -7.85 -17.87
CA GLY A 34 8.52 -6.97 -18.94
C GLY A 34 7.45 -6.02 -19.51
N VAL A 35 6.23 -6.01 -18.97
CA VAL A 35 5.18 -5.06 -19.34
C VAL A 35 5.18 -3.89 -18.37
N ASP A 36 5.13 -2.67 -18.92
CA ASP A 36 5.00 -1.44 -18.14
C ASP A 36 3.53 -1.20 -17.79
N TYR A 37 3.28 -0.91 -16.52
CA TYR A 37 1.95 -0.55 -16.00
C TYR A 37 2.00 0.88 -15.49
N PRO A 38 1.34 1.85 -16.17
CA PRO A 38 1.31 3.23 -15.69
C PRO A 38 0.54 3.30 -14.36
N ILE A 39 1.11 4.01 -13.38
CA ILE A 39 0.50 4.26 -12.08
C ILE A 39 0.46 5.77 -11.88
N ASP A 40 -0.75 6.31 -11.78
CA ASP A 40 -0.98 7.70 -11.40
C ASP A 40 -1.46 7.76 -9.95
N ILE A 41 -0.71 8.48 -9.10
CA ILE A 41 -1.06 8.71 -7.70
C ILE A 41 -1.41 10.18 -7.53
N LEU A 42 -2.69 10.49 -7.42
CA LEU A 42 -3.18 11.84 -7.18
C LEU A 42 -3.37 12.05 -5.68
N ILE A 43 -2.63 13.01 -5.12
CA ILE A 43 -2.72 13.40 -3.71
C ILE A 43 -3.27 14.84 -3.67
N ALA A 44 -4.40 15.03 -3.00
CA ALA A 44 -4.99 16.34 -2.76
C ALA A 44 -5.50 16.41 -1.31
N GLU A 45 -5.34 17.57 -0.68
CA GLU A 45 -5.75 17.81 0.70
C GLU A 45 -6.30 19.24 0.84
N ILE A 46 -7.49 19.40 1.43
CA ILE A 46 -8.11 20.69 1.77
C ILE A 46 -9.00 20.47 3.01
N PRO A 47 -8.91 21.25 4.11
CA PRO A 47 -8.10 22.45 4.33
C PRO A 47 -6.69 22.19 4.91
N GLY A 48 -6.34 20.95 5.21
CA GLY A 48 -5.19 20.66 6.08
C GLY A 48 -5.56 19.75 7.25
N GLY A 49 -4.58 19.01 7.78
CA GLY A 49 -4.66 18.35 9.08
C GLY A 49 -3.86 17.06 9.17
N PHE A 50 -4.45 15.97 8.67
CA PHE A 50 -3.90 14.63 8.79
C PHE A 50 -3.92 13.93 7.42
N PHE A 51 -2.72 13.61 6.92
CA PHE A 51 -2.55 12.87 5.67
C PHE A 51 -1.73 11.61 5.92
N SER A 52 -2.21 10.49 5.39
CA SER A 52 -1.48 9.24 5.34
C SER A 52 -1.78 8.53 4.02
N ALA A 53 -0.75 7.96 3.41
CA ALA A 53 -0.87 7.12 2.23
C ALA A 53 0.01 5.88 2.43
N VAL A 54 -0.50 4.74 1.97
CA VAL A 54 0.18 3.46 2.10
C VAL A 54 -0.13 2.61 0.89
N LEU A 55 0.90 1.95 0.35
CA LEU A 55 0.78 1.04 -0.78
C LEU A 55 1.32 -0.33 -0.37
N LEU A 56 0.40 -1.28 -0.25
CA LEU A 56 0.70 -2.68 0.07
C LEU A 56 0.40 -3.54 -1.16
N ILE A 57 1.15 -4.61 -1.34
CA ILE A 57 0.99 -5.50 -2.49
C ILE A 57 0.38 -6.83 -2.03
N GLU A 58 -0.74 -7.20 -2.62
CA GLU A 58 -1.35 -8.52 -2.46
C GLU A 58 -1.24 -9.30 -3.76
N LYS A 59 -0.80 -10.55 -3.67
CA LYS A 59 -0.79 -11.51 -4.77
C LYS A 59 -1.90 -12.53 -4.55
N THR A 60 -2.79 -12.62 -5.53
CA THR A 60 -3.92 -13.56 -5.48
C THR A 60 -3.43 -15.00 -5.29
N GLY A 61 -3.98 -15.68 -4.27
CA GLY A 61 -3.65 -17.07 -3.94
C GLY A 61 -2.44 -17.25 -3.03
N GLU A 62 -1.70 -16.18 -2.73
CA GLU A 62 -0.64 -16.20 -1.72
C GLU A 62 -1.22 -16.20 -0.30
N LYS A 63 -0.49 -16.77 0.65
CA LYS A 63 -0.92 -16.85 2.05
C LYS A 63 -0.12 -15.86 2.88
N TYR A 64 -0.85 -15.00 3.59
CA TYR A 64 -0.28 -14.01 4.49
C TYR A 64 -0.61 -14.33 5.94
N SER A 65 0.28 -13.93 6.84
CA SER A 65 -0.06 -13.80 8.26
C SER A 65 -1.23 -12.84 8.43
N LYS A 66 -2.04 -13.02 9.46
CA LYS A 66 -3.23 -12.20 9.69
C LYS A 66 -3.10 -11.40 10.98
N ALA A 67 -3.59 -10.17 10.95
CA ALA A 67 -3.83 -9.38 12.15
C ALA A 67 -4.95 -10.01 12.99
N SER A 68 -5.12 -9.56 14.24
CA SER A 68 -6.21 -10.01 15.12
C SER A 68 -7.61 -9.74 14.56
N THR A 69 -7.74 -8.78 13.64
CA THR A 69 -8.96 -8.45 12.87
C THR A 69 -9.25 -9.43 11.73
N GLY A 70 -8.32 -10.34 11.41
CA GLY A 70 -8.40 -11.23 10.26
C GLY A 70 -7.86 -10.65 8.95
N ALA A 71 -7.52 -9.36 8.92
CA ALA A 71 -6.90 -8.71 7.77
C ALA A 71 -5.50 -9.28 7.48
N PRO A 72 -5.10 -9.47 6.20
CA PRO A 72 -3.77 -9.94 5.85
C PRO A 72 -2.71 -8.87 6.18
N ILE A 73 -1.56 -9.31 6.67
CA ILE A 73 -0.37 -8.47 6.84
C ILE A 73 0.42 -8.55 5.53
N LEU A 74 0.30 -7.52 4.72
CA LEU A 74 0.81 -7.49 3.35
C LEU A 74 2.21 -6.86 3.28
N PRO A 75 3.04 -7.24 2.30
CA PRO A 75 4.33 -6.59 2.07
C PRO A 75 4.15 -5.13 1.61
N LEU A 76 5.04 -4.28 2.10
CA LEU A 76 5.15 -2.88 1.68
C LEU A 76 5.71 -2.79 0.25
N PHE A 77 5.09 -1.98 -0.62
CA PHE A 77 5.72 -1.60 -1.87
C PHE A 77 6.94 -0.71 -1.59
N ARG A 78 8.14 -1.22 -1.91
CA ARG A 78 9.41 -0.52 -1.67
C ARG A 78 10.36 -0.66 -2.84
N LEU A 79 11.12 0.40 -3.12
CA LEU A 79 12.17 0.44 -4.16
C LEU A 79 13.58 0.20 -3.58
N SER A 80 13.70 0.19 -2.26
CA SER A 80 14.96 -0.01 -1.54
C SER A 80 14.75 -0.97 -0.35
N PRO A 81 15.81 -1.61 0.16
CA PRO A 81 15.69 -2.53 1.29
C PRO A 81 15.44 -1.83 2.64
N GLY A 82 15.48 -0.49 2.69
CA GLY A 82 15.23 0.26 3.92
C GLY A 82 13.81 0.04 4.43
N GLU A 83 13.68 -0.17 5.73
CA GLU A 83 12.39 -0.23 6.42
C GLU A 83 11.96 1.18 6.87
N PRO A 84 10.66 1.51 6.82
CA PRO A 84 10.17 2.74 7.43
C PRO A 84 10.52 2.80 8.91
N ASN A 85 10.84 3.99 9.41
CA ASN A 85 10.98 4.22 10.84
C ASN A 85 9.65 3.88 11.53
N LYS A 86 9.72 2.94 12.48
CA LYS A 86 8.56 2.56 13.27
C LYS A 86 8.36 3.55 14.40
N ASP A 87 7.23 4.24 14.41
CA ASP A 87 6.72 4.92 15.60
C ASP A 87 5.67 4.02 16.25
N ASP A 88 6.05 3.38 17.37
CA ASP A 88 5.15 2.49 18.12
C ASP A 88 3.92 3.20 18.70
N LYS A 89 3.90 4.54 18.69
CA LYS A 89 2.78 5.35 19.17
C LYS A 89 1.87 5.85 18.05
N ALA A 90 2.25 5.67 16.78
CA ALA A 90 1.46 6.14 15.65
C ALA A 90 0.25 5.23 15.41
N ASP A 91 -0.96 5.82 15.39
CA ASP A 91 -2.24 5.15 15.13
C ASP A 91 -2.66 5.23 13.64
N SER A 92 -1.68 5.25 12.74
CA SER A 92 -1.95 5.43 11.30
C SER A 92 -0.99 4.67 10.40
N ALA A 93 -0.24 3.74 10.99
CA ALA A 93 0.67 2.86 10.28
C ALA A 93 0.12 1.43 10.34
N PRO A 94 -0.38 0.86 9.23
CA PRO A 94 -0.74 -0.55 9.22
C PRO A 94 0.52 -1.42 9.44
N PRO A 95 0.40 -2.61 10.05
CA PRO A 95 1.49 -3.58 10.03
C PRO A 95 1.77 -3.99 8.59
N TYR A 96 3.03 -4.29 8.29
CA TYR A 96 3.45 -4.81 7.00
C TYR A 96 4.37 -6.01 7.18
N ASP A 97 4.44 -6.86 6.16
CA ASP A 97 5.37 -7.98 6.11
C ASP A 97 6.76 -7.49 5.64
N PRO A 98 7.80 -7.51 6.50
CA PRO A 98 9.14 -7.03 6.14
C PRO A 98 9.86 -7.95 5.14
N SER A 99 9.37 -9.17 4.93
CA SER A 99 9.95 -10.14 4.00
C SER A 99 9.66 -9.82 2.52
N GLY A 100 8.80 -8.83 2.24
CA GLY A 100 8.49 -8.39 0.89
C GLY A 100 9.71 -7.95 0.09
N VAL A 101 9.91 -8.52 -1.09
CA VAL A 101 11.08 -8.22 -1.94
C VAL A 101 10.99 -6.77 -2.46
N PRO A 102 12.05 -5.94 -2.30
CA PRO A 102 12.10 -4.63 -2.93
C PRO A 102 12.03 -4.74 -4.45
N TRP A 103 11.21 -3.90 -5.05
CA TRP A 103 11.10 -3.76 -6.50
C TRP A 103 12.35 -3.07 -7.02
N LYS A 104 12.97 -3.68 -8.04
CA LYS A 104 14.15 -3.10 -8.67
C LYS A 104 13.71 -2.01 -9.64
N LEU A 105 14.35 -0.85 -9.54
CA LEU A 105 14.31 0.12 -10.63
C LEU A 105 14.94 -0.53 -11.87
N VAL A 106 14.14 -0.78 -12.90
CA VAL A 106 14.67 -1.14 -14.21
C VAL A 106 15.15 0.18 -14.83
N SER A 107 16.46 0.40 -14.88
CA SER A 107 17.01 1.61 -15.50
C SER A 107 16.68 1.60 -16.99
N THR A 108 15.63 2.32 -17.40
CA THR A 108 15.49 2.72 -18.79
C THR A 108 16.53 3.79 -19.04
N SER A 109 17.43 3.56 -20.00
CA SER A 109 18.41 4.53 -20.48
C SER A 109 17.80 5.77 -21.19
N GLY A 110 16.49 6.00 -21.03
CA GLY A 110 15.76 7.13 -21.60
C GLY A 110 15.77 8.32 -20.65
N ARG A 111 16.16 9.48 -21.18
CA ARG A 111 15.91 10.78 -20.54
C ARG A 111 14.45 10.86 -20.09
N ILE A 112 14.24 11.27 -18.84
CA ILE A 112 12.94 11.79 -18.41
C ILE A 112 12.78 13.14 -19.11
N GLU A 113 12.06 13.17 -20.23
CA GLU A 113 11.54 14.42 -20.78
C GLU A 113 10.32 14.80 -19.94
N ILE A 114 10.48 15.88 -19.17
CA ILE A 114 9.38 16.54 -18.50
C ILE A 114 8.84 17.55 -19.52
N GLU A 115 7.66 17.30 -20.09
CA GLU A 115 6.88 18.32 -20.81
C GLU A 115 6.16 19.25 -19.83
#